data_AF-A0A956YDH8-F1
#
_entry.id   AF-A0A956YDH8-F1
#
_cell.length_a   1.000
_cell.length_b   1.000
_cell.length_c   1.000
_cell.angle_alpha   90.00
_cell.angle_beta   90.00
_cell.angle_gamma   90.00
#
_symmetry.space_group_name_H-M   'P 1'
#
loop_
_entity.id
_entity.type
_entity.pdbx_description
1 polymer ?
#
loop_
_entity_poly.entity_id
_entity_poly.type
_entity_poly.pdbx_seq_one_letter_code
_entity_poly.pdbx_strand_id
1 'polypeptide(L)'
;MRMPFWGLLAVVLLVVPACAGALEETAVLPPTATATYTPLPTETATATATNTPTSTPTNTPTFTPTATATPTATPSPKPTSTPKPTATPEPNTWDRYTPNTLANIIVLNHELLVTDHYPTLYIEISPDYQHPSTIEVIYSGEIREIDPVKQFLIQNWTGSLSEDLRSYFQEAFQHEILVVEADAEYWLPIQEALIPFLEDEVDPGNEMLIYVVWIGAHIPDANTQPESVFLINEFKARLP
;
A
#
# COMPACT_ATOMS: atom_id res chain seq x y z
N MET A 1 39.10 15.75 71.43
CA MET A 1 40.42 15.07 71.54
C MET A 1 40.36 13.80 70.70
N ARG A 2 41.37 13.56 69.86
CA ARG A 2 41.62 12.41 68.94
C ARG A 2 41.04 12.47 67.50
N MET A 3 41.95 12.80 66.58
CA MET A 3 42.11 12.33 65.19
C MET A 3 42.79 10.93 65.16
N PRO A 4 43.10 10.27 64.01
CA PRO A 4 42.54 10.34 62.64
C PRO A 4 42.32 8.93 61.99
N PHE A 5 41.67 8.88 60.82
CA PHE A 5 41.75 7.76 59.87
C PHE A 5 42.24 8.24 58.49
N TRP A 6 43.01 7.36 57.86
CA TRP A 6 43.97 7.51 56.78
C TRP A 6 43.36 7.97 55.44
N GLY A 7 43.93 9.00 54.81
CA GLY A 7 43.64 9.39 53.43
C GLY A 7 44.82 9.08 52.53
N LEU A 8 44.62 8.23 51.52
CA LEU A 8 45.62 7.91 50.49
C LEU A 8 45.15 8.55 49.17
N LEU A 9 45.96 9.52 48.74
CA LEU A 9 45.77 10.41 47.61
C LEU A 9 46.12 9.66 46.30
N ALA A 10 45.14 9.37 45.45
CA ALA A 10 45.37 8.92 44.08
C ALA A 10 45.21 10.10 43.13
N VAL A 11 46.34 10.62 42.65
CA VAL A 11 46.44 11.61 41.59
C VAL A 11 46.19 10.89 40.26
N VAL A 12 45.03 11.12 39.63
CA VAL A 12 44.83 10.76 38.23
C VAL A 12 45.03 12.00 37.37
N LEU A 13 46.10 11.94 36.60
CA LEU A 13 46.60 12.97 35.70
C LEU A 13 45.67 13.09 34.48
N LEU A 14 45.13 14.28 34.28
CA LEU A 14 44.30 14.68 33.14
C LEU A 14 45.22 14.93 31.94
N VAL A 15 45.13 14.10 30.89
CA VAL A 15 45.82 14.32 29.61
C VAL A 15 44.76 14.69 28.57
N VAL A 16 44.77 15.96 28.18
CA VAL A 16 43.98 16.50 27.06
C VAL A 16 44.84 16.42 25.79
N PRO A 17 44.39 15.79 24.71
CA PRO A 17 44.95 16.03 23.38
C PRO A 17 44.14 17.12 22.67
N ALA A 18 44.79 18.27 22.48
CA ALA A 18 44.42 19.30 21.52
C ALA A 18 45.03 18.96 20.16
N CYS A 19 44.22 18.91 19.10
CA CYS A 19 44.56 19.03 17.67
C CYS A 19 43.25 18.80 16.91
N ALA A 20 42.89 19.45 15.81
CA ALA A 20 43.29 20.65 15.10
C ALA A 20 42.18 20.81 14.04
N GLY A 21 41.72 22.03 13.77
CA GLY A 21 40.63 22.27 12.82
C GLY A 21 40.97 21.82 11.39
N ALA A 22 39.99 21.20 10.73
CA ALA A 22 39.95 21.03 9.28
C ALA A 22 38.74 21.81 8.76
N LEU A 23 39.00 22.65 7.76
CA LEU A 23 38.08 23.61 7.17
C LEU A 23 37.05 22.89 6.30
N GLU A 24 35.77 23.22 6.48
CA GLU A 24 34.69 22.78 5.59
C GLU A 24 34.72 23.59 4.28
N GLU A 25 34.89 22.90 3.15
CA GLU A 25 34.80 23.46 1.81
C GLU A 25 33.36 23.27 1.30
N THR A 26 32.60 24.36 1.26
CA THR A 26 31.21 24.38 0.78
C THR A 26 31.19 24.39 -0.74
N ALA A 27 30.86 23.25 -1.36
CA ALA A 27 30.66 23.16 -2.81
C ALA A 27 29.27 23.67 -3.21
N VAL A 28 29.20 24.79 -3.94
CA VAL A 28 27.95 25.35 -4.50
C VAL A 28 27.72 24.73 -5.88
N LEU A 29 26.58 24.05 -6.07
CA LEU A 29 26.19 23.49 -7.37
C LEU A 29 25.59 24.56 -8.31
N PRO A 30 25.81 24.47 -9.63
CA PRO A 30 25.25 25.40 -10.61
C PRO A 30 23.74 25.17 -10.88
N PRO A 31 22.98 26.20 -11.32
CA PRO A 31 21.55 26.08 -11.56
C PRO A 31 21.24 25.28 -12.83
N THR A 32 20.30 24.33 -12.70
CA THR A 32 19.80 23.46 -13.78
C THR A 32 18.74 24.18 -14.64
N ALA A 33 18.87 24.12 -15.96
CA ALA A 33 17.96 24.77 -16.91
C ALA A 33 16.56 24.11 -16.93
N THR A 34 15.51 24.93 -16.83
CA THR A 34 14.11 24.50 -16.89
C THR A 34 13.60 24.49 -18.33
N ALA A 35 13.06 23.36 -18.81
CA ALA A 35 12.45 23.26 -20.14
C ALA A 35 11.01 23.83 -20.13
N THR A 36 10.71 24.75 -21.04
CA THR A 36 9.37 25.31 -21.26
C THR A 36 8.67 24.54 -22.38
N TYR A 37 7.54 23.90 -22.08
CA TYR A 37 6.70 23.23 -23.09
C TYR A 37 5.62 24.17 -23.62
N THR A 38 5.55 24.31 -24.93
CA THR A 38 4.51 25.06 -25.66
C THR A 38 3.39 24.11 -26.10
N PRO A 39 2.11 24.38 -25.80
CA PRO A 39 1.01 23.51 -26.25
C PRO A 39 0.70 23.71 -27.74
N LEU A 40 0.40 22.60 -28.42
CA LEU A 40 0.06 22.52 -29.84
C LEU A 40 -1.46 22.75 -30.06
N PRO A 41 -1.90 23.44 -31.12
CA PRO A 41 -3.32 23.67 -31.37
C PRO A 41 -4.03 22.43 -31.96
N THR A 42 -5.28 22.24 -31.54
CA THR A 42 -6.17 21.15 -31.97
C THR A 42 -7.08 21.63 -33.10
N GLU A 43 -7.10 20.91 -34.24
CA GLU A 43 -8.04 21.17 -35.33
C GLU A 43 -9.36 20.40 -35.14
N THR A 44 -10.47 21.11 -35.35
CA THR A 44 -11.84 20.58 -35.30
C THR A 44 -12.37 20.37 -36.72
N ALA A 45 -12.60 19.13 -37.13
CA ALA A 45 -13.24 18.83 -38.42
C ALA A 45 -14.77 18.82 -38.28
N THR A 46 -15.44 19.65 -39.09
CA THR A 46 -16.89 19.65 -39.30
C THR A 46 -17.19 18.91 -40.60
N ALA A 47 -18.11 17.95 -40.60
CA ALA A 47 -18.62 17.31 -41.82
C ALA A 47 -20.13 17.53 -41.95
N THR A 48 -20.53 18.05 -43.11
CA THR A 48 -21.91 18.38 -43.52
C THR A 48 -22.46 17.30 -44.46
N ALA A 49 -23.79 17.17 -44.45
CA ALA A 49 -24.67 16.21 -45.13
C ALA A 49 -24.46 16.01 -46.64
N THR A 50 -25.04 14.93 -47.23
CA THR A 50 -25.66 14.94 -48.58
C THR A 50 -26.62 13.74 -48.79
N ASN A 51 -27.66 13.99 -49.59
CA ASN A 51 -28.88 13.22 -49.83
C ASN A 51 -28.78 11.99 -50.76
N THR A 52 -29.84 11.18 -50.62
CA THR A 52 -30.42 10.09 -51.43
C THR A 52 -30.39 10.26 -52.96
N PRO A 53 -30.40 9.14 -53.71
CA PRO A 53 -31.47 9.00 -54.70
C PRO A 53 -32.17 7.62 -54.71
N THR A 54 -33.45 7.70 -55.05
CA THR A 54 -34.47 6.65 -55.13
C THR A 54 -34.40 5.91 -56.47
N SER A 55 -34.45 4.58 -56.47
CA SER A 55 -34.56 3.76 -57.69
C SER A 55 -36.01 3.34 -57.97
N THR A 56 -36.43 3.55 -59.21
CA THR A 56 -37.75 3.25 -59.79
C THR A 56 -37.96 1.74 -60.02
N PRO A 57 -39.14 1.15 -59.71
CA PRO A 57 -39.41 -0.26 -60.01
C PRO A 57 -39.80 -0.48 -61.47
N THR A 58 -39.27 -1.55 -62.07
CA THR A 58 -39.62 -2.01 -63.43
C THR A 58 -40.56 -3.21 -63.33
N ASN A 59 -41.73 -3.14 -63.99
CA ASN A 59 -42.70 -4.23 -64.07
C ASN A 59 -42.15 -5.41 -64.88
N THR A 60 -42.10 -6.59 -64.28
CA THR A 60 -41.67 -7.85 -64.93
C THR A 60 -42.83 -8.87 -64.83
N PRO A 61 -43.11 -9.65 -65.89
CA PRO A 61 -44.35 -10.43 -66.05
C PRO A 61 -44.58 -11.51 -65.00
N THR A 62 -45.86 -11.70 -64.71
CA THR A 62 -46.45 -12.63 -63.74
C THR A 62 -46.34 -14.09 -64.22
N PHE A 63 -45.63 -14.93 -63.47
CA PHE A 63 -45.68 -16.39 -63.64
C PHE A 63 -46.86 -16.98 -62.86
N THR A 64 -47.59 -17.89 -63.52
CA THR A 64 -48.74 -18.62 -62.96
C THR A 64 -48.29 -19.52 -61.81
N PRO A 65 -48.91 -19.47 -60.61
CA PRO A 65 -48.48 -20.31 -59.49
C PRO A 65 -48.80 -21.78 -59.77
N THR A 66 -47.77 -22.60 -59.81
CA THR A 66 -47.90 -24.06 -59.75
C THR A 66 -48.21 -24.45 -58.32
N ALA A 67 -49.17 -25.37 -58.12
CA ALA A 67 -49.55 -25.86 -56.79
C ALA A 67 -48.31 -26.32 -56.02
N THR A 68 -47.94 -25.54 -55.01
CA THR A 68 -46.78 -25.77 -54.17
C THR A 68 -47.15 -26.82 -53.13
N ALA A 69 -46.32 -27.87 -53.01
CA ALA A 69 -46.52 -28.91 -52.00
C ALA A 69 -46.58 -28.29 -50.60
N THR A 70 -47.60 -28.67 -49.83
CA THR A 70 -47.81 -28.23 -48.45
C THR A 70 -46.53 -28.47 -47.63
N PRO A 71 -45.93 -27.44 -47.01
CA PRO A 71 -44.73 -27.63 -46.21
C PRO A 71 -45.05 -28.55 -45.04
N THR A 72 -44.29 -29.64 -44.93
CA THR A 72 -44.33 -30.50 -43.75
C THR A 72 -43.74 -29.70 -42.59
N ALA A 73 -44.47 -29.59 -41.48
CA ALA A 73 -44.01 -28.87 -40.30
C ALA A 73 -42.65 -29.43 -39.85
N THR A 74 -41.59 -28.65 -40.06
CA THR A 74 -40.26 -28.98 -39.54
C THR A 74 -40.30 -28.74 -38.03
N PRO A 75 -39.98 -29.73 -37.19
CA PRO A 75 -39.95 -29.52 -35.75
C PRO A 75 -38.94 -28.41 -35.43
N SER A 76 -39.41 -27.36 -34.76
CA SER A 76 -38.58 -26.22 -34.35
C SER A 76 -37.42 -26.73 -33.48
N PRO A 77 -36.16 -26.29 -33.71
CA PRO A 77 -35.06 -26.66 -32.85
C PRO A 77 -35.38 -26.19 -31.43
N LYS A 78 -35.33 -27.13 -30.48
CA LYS A 78 -35.48 -26.85 -29.05
C LYS A 78 -34.47 -25.74 -28.68
N PRO A 79 -34.90 -24.66 -27.99
CA PRO A 79 -33.98 -23.60 -27.59
C PRO A 79 -32.83 -24.22 -26.81
N THR A 80 -31.63 -24.09 -27.36
CA THR A 80 -30.41 -24.52 -26.70
C THR A 80 -30.13 -23.44 -25.66
N SER A 81 -29.95 -23.82 -24.40
CA SER A 81 -29.61 -22.87 -23.34
C SER A 81 -28.32 -22.16 -23.73
N THR A 82 -28.41 -20.86 -24.02
CA THR A 82 -27.22 -20.02 -24.16
C THR A 82 -26.39 -20.18 -22.89
N PRO A 83 -25.11 -20.59 -22.98
CA PRO A 83 -24.28 -20.68 -21.79
C PRO A 83 -24.28 -19.32 -21.11
N LYS A 84 -24.61 -19.31 -19.81
CA LYS A 84 -24.51 -18.12 -18.97
C LYS A 84 -23.11 -17.54 -19.17
N PRO A 85 -22.95 -16.22 -19.43
CA PRO A 85 -21.63 -15.63 -19.55
C PRO A 85 -20.80 -16.06 -18.35
N THR A 86 -19.67 -16.71 -18.63
CA THR A 86 -18.71 -17.06 -17.59
C THR A 86 -18.24 -15.75 -17.00
N ALA A 87 -18.45 -15.56 -15.70
CA ALA A 87 -18.00 -14.36 -15.01
C ALA A 87 -16.51 -14.18 -15.34
N THR A 88 -16.16 -13.01 -15.88
CA THR A 88 -14.76 -12.63 -15.95
C THR A 88 -14.28 -12.62 -14.51
N PRO A 89 -13.23 -13.39 -14.14
CA PRO A 89 -12.73 -13.36 -12.77
C PRO A 89 -12.43 -11.90 -12.43
N GLU A 90 -12.98 -11.44 -11.31
CA GLU A 90 -12.66 -10.10 -10.82
C GLU A 90 -11.13 -10.01 -10.68
N PRO A 91 -10.51 -8.87 -11.07
CA PRO A 91 -9.08 -8.70 -10.90
C PRO A 91 -8.72 -8.94 -9.43
N ASN A 92 -7.73 -9.79 -9.19
CA ASN A 92 -7.25 -10.08 -7.85
C ASN A 92 -6.71 -8.78 -7.23
N THR A 93 -7.42 -8.24 -6.24
CA THR A 93 -7.08 -6.96 -5.59
C THR A 93 -5.73 -7.03 -4.87
N TRP A 94 -5.20 -8.23 -4.65
CA TRP A 94 -3.92 -8.49 -4.01
C TRP A 94 -2.72 -8.37 -4.97
N ASP A 95 -2.91 -8.30 -6.29
CA ASP A 95 -1.80 -8.20 -7.27
C ASP A 95 -0.98 -6.90 -7.12
N ARG A 96 -1.53 -5.88 -6.45
CA ARG A 96 -0.82 -4.62 -6.15
C ARG A 96 0.25 -4.77 -5.08
N TYR A 97 0.22 -5.85 -4.29
CA TYR A 97 1.21 -6.10 -3.24
C TYR A 97 2.43 -6.78 -3.83
N THR A 98 3.60 -6.16 -3.66
CA THR A 98 4.86 -6.65 -4.24
C THR A 98 5.83 -7.13 -3.16
N PRO A 99 6.66 -8.16 -3.41
CA PRO A 99 7.61 -8.65 -2.41
C PRO A 99 8.56 -7.57 -1.92
N ASN A 100 8.73 -7.46 -0.60
CA ASN A 100 9.61 -6.48 0.04
C ASN A 100 10.02 -6.94 1.46
N THR A 101 10.72 -6.09 2.20
CA THR A 101 11.01 -6.28 3.65
C THR A 101 10.62 -5.04 4.45
N LEU A 102 10.27 -5.22 5.72
CA LEU A 102 9.97 -4.12 6.65
C LEU A 102 11.19 -3.21 6.77
N ALA A 103 12.37 -3.81 6.94
CA ALA A 103 13.63 -3.08 7.02
C ALA A 103 13.88 -2.21 5.78
N ASN A 104 13.61 -2.72 4.57
CA ASN A 104 13.82 -1.94 3.34
C ASN A 104 12.84 -0.77 3.23
N ILE A 105 11.56 -0.95 3.58
CA ILE A 105 10.58 0.15 3.55
C ILE A 105 10.96 1.23 4.56
N ILE A 106 11.41 0.86 5.75
CA ILE A 106 11.89 1.80 6.78
C ILE A 106 13.07 2.62 6.24
N VAL A 107 14.02 1.97 5.56
CA VAL A 107 15.19 2.65 4.98
C VAL A 107 14.76 3.59 3.84
N LEU A 108 13.90 3.14 2.93
CA LEU A 108 13.43 3.95 1.79
C LEU A 108 12.72 5.23 2.23
N ASN A 109 11.92 5.13 3.30
CA ASN A 109 11.14 6.26 3.79
C ASN A 109 11.90 7.13 4.79
N HIS A 110 13.10 6.72 5.23
CA HIS A 110 13.86 7.45 6.25
C HIS A 110 14.14 8.91 5.85
N GLU A 111 14.40 9.19 4.57
CA GLU A 111 14.64 10.56 4.08
C GLU A 111 13.42 11.48 4.25
N LEU A 112 12.20 10.93 4.16
CA LEU A 112 10.96 11.68 4.40
C LEU A 112 10.79 12.06 5.88
N LEU A 113 11.50 11.37 6.77
CA LEU A 113 11.38 11.49 8.22
C LEU A 113 12.50 12.36 8.83
N VAL A 114 13.48 12.80 8.04
CA VAL A 114 14.53 13.72 8.50
C VAL A 114 13.92 15.10 8.66
N THR A 115 13.57 15.47 9.89
CA THR A 115 13.05 16.80 10.22
C THR A 115 13.93 17.47 11.26
N ASP A 116 14.24 18.76 11.06
CA ASP A 116 14.95 19.60 12.03
C ASP A 116 14.09 19.93 13.28
N HIS A 117 12.84 19.44 13.35
CA HIS A 117 11.84 19.81 14.35
C HIS A 117 11.26 18.59 15.12
N TYR A 118 11.16 18.73 16.45
CA TYR A 118 10.71 17.75 17.44
C TYR A 118 9.17 17.59 17.53
N PRO A 119 8.70 16.68 18.40
CA PRO A 119 8.11 15.40 17.99
C PRO A 119 7.07 15.57 16.90
N THR A 120 7.16 14.72 15.87
CA THR A 120 6.28 14.82 14.70
C THR A 120 5.63 13.47 14.43
N LEU A 121 4.35 13.53 14.09
CA LEU A 121 3.65 12.45 13.43
C LEU A 121 3.75 12.67 11.92
N TYR A 122 4.45 11.79 11.22
CA TYR A 122 4.44 11.78 9.77
C TYR A 122 3.30 10.87 9.30
N ILE A 123 2.38 11.41 8.51
CA ILE A 123 1.24 10.68 7.95
C ILE A 123 1.40 10.65 6.44
N GLU A 124 1.51 9.45 5.87
CA GLU A 124 1.66 9.29 4.44
C GLU A 124 0.30 9.17 3.74
N ILE A 125 -0.10 10.22 3.04
CA ILE A 125 -1.36 10.27 2.28
C ILE A 125 -1.16 10.10 0.77
N SER A 126 0.08 10.15 0.27
CA SER A 126 0.38 9.92 -1.13
C SER A 126 0.37 8.42 -1.44
N PRO A 127 -0.30 7.99 -2.52
CA PRO A 127 -0.22 6.59 -2.96
C PRO A 127 1.20 6.18 -3.37
N ASP A 128 2.08 7.15 -3.69
CA ASP A 128 3.43 6.88 -4.19
C ASP A 128 4.35 6.22 -3.15
N TYR A 129 4.10 6.45 -1.86
CA TYR A 129 4.97 6.02 -0.76
C TYR A 129 4.33 5.00 0.20
N GLN A 130 3.06 4.64 0.00
CA GLN A 130 2.36 3.66 0.85
C GLN A 130 2.81 2.21 0.62
N HIS A 131 3.59 1.96 -0.44
CA HIS A 131 4.25 0.70 -0.80
C HIS A 131 3.51 -0.58 -0.34
N PRO A 132 2.33 -0.92 -0.91
CA PRO A 132 1.68 -2.20 -0.64
C PRO A 132 2.66 -3.35 -0.88
N SER A 133 2.97 -4.09 0.17
CA SER A 133 4.07 -5.06 0.15
C SER A 133 3.69 -6.41 0.73
N THR A 134 4.14 -7.49 0.10
CA THR A 134 4.14 -8.83 0.70
C THR A 134 5.47 -9.06 1.41
N ILE A 135 5.43 -9.50 2.67
CA ILE A 135 6.63 -9.65 3.51
C ILE A 135 6.61 -10.99 4.21
N GLU A 136 7.74 -11.68 4.20
CA GLU A 136 7.94 -12.94 4.93
C GLU A 136 8.38 -12.64 6.37
N VAL A 137 7.62 -13.14 7.34
CA VAL A 137 7.88 -12.92 8.76
C VAL A 137 7.62 -14.20 9.57
N ILE A 138 8.15 -14.26 10.77
CA ILE A 138 7.80 -15.28 11.78
C ILE A 138 6.76 -14.67 12.72
N TYR A 139 5.63 -15.36 12.93
CA TYR A 139 4.64 -14.95 13.92
C TYR A 139 5.10 -15.38 15.32
N SER A 140 5.17 -14.48 16.30
CA SER A 140 5.63 -14.85 17.64
C SER A 140 4.55 -15.51 18.51
N GLY A 141 3.28 -15.39 18.15
CA GLY A 141 2.15 -15.77 19.01
C GLY A 141 1.68 -14.68 19.96
N GLU A 142 2.34 -13.52 20.01
CA GLU A 142 1.96 -12.43 20.91
C GLU A 142 1.02 -11.43 20.24
N ILE A 143 -0.05 -11.08 20.95
CA ILE A 143 -1.07 -10.11 20.56
C ILE A 143 -1.27 -9.14 21.73
N ARG A 144 -1.38 -7.84 21.45
CA ARG A 144 -1.69 -6.83 22.45
C ARG A 144 -2.57 -5.72 21.89
N GLU A 145 -3.17 -4.94 22.79
CA GLU A 145 -3.85 -3.69 22.45
C GLU A 145 -2.91 -2.74 21.70
N ILE A 146 -3.42 -2.09 20.67
CA ILE A 146 -2.64 -1.18 19.83
C ILE A 146 -2.07 -0.01 20.65
N ASP A 147 -0.83 0.38 20.34
CA ASP A 147 -0.24 1.58 20.93
C ASP A 147 -1.11 2.83 20.62
N PRO A 148 -1.45 3.67 21.62
CA PRO A 148 -2.31 4.83 21.41
C PRO A 148 -1.80 5.83 20.36
N VAL A 149 -0.48 5.95 20.17
CA VAL A 149 0.11 6.82 19.14
C VAL A 149 -0.12 6.25 17.75
N LYS A 150 0.03 4.93 17.57
CA LYS A 150 -0.32 4.24 16.31
C LYS A 150 -1.81 4.35 16.02
N GLN A 151 -2.65 4.17 17.04
CA GLN A 151 -4.10 4.33 16.91
C GLN A 151 -4.47 5.74 16.44
N PHE A 152 -3.85 6.76 17.05
CA PHE A 152 -4.02 8.15 16.63
C PHE A 152 -3.53 8.38 15.19
N LEU A 153 -2.40 7.77 14.79
CA LEU A 153 -1.90 7.84 13.40
C LEU A 153 -2.94 7.30 12.42
N ILE A 154 -3.49 6.10 12.66
CA ILE A 154 -4.51 5.48 11.80
C ILE A 154 -5.75 6.36 11.67
N GLN A 155 -6.21 6.95 12.77
CA GLN A 155 -7.35 7.86 12.78
C GLN A 155 -7.13 9.10 11.91
N ASN A 156 -5.92 9.66 11.91
CA ASN A 156 -5.61 10.84 11.10
C ASN A 156 -5.30 10.48 9.64
N TRP A 157 -4.64 9.35 9.39
CA TRP A 157 -4.39 8.81 8.05
C TRP A 157 -5.69 8.62 7.25
N THR A 158 -6.76 8.23 7.93
CA THR A 158 -8.10 8.06 7.34
C THR A 158 -8.94 9.34 7.33
N GLY A 159 -8.38 10.48 7.73
CA GLY A 159 -9.11 11.74 7.95
C GLY A 159 -9.79 12.33 6.72
N SER A 160 -9.31 12.00 5.51
CA SER A 160 -9.91 12.43 4.24
C SER A 160 -10.95 11.46 3.67
N LEU A 161 -11.14 10.30 4.30
CA LEU A 161 -12.11 9.30 3.87
C LEU A 161 -13.53 9.66 4.32
N SER A 162 -14.54 8.98 3.77
CA SER A 162 -15.92 9.09 4.26
C SER A 162 -16.02 8.61 5.72
N GLU A 163 -17.05 9.06 6.43
CA GLU A 163 -17.29 8.67 7.82
C GLU A 163 -17.40 7.15 7.98
N ASP A 164 -18.11 6.48 7.08
CA ASP A 164 -18.24 5.01 7.08
C ASP A 164 -16.87 4.31 6.96
N LEU A 165 -16.00 4.79 6.07
CA LEU A 165 -14.66 4.21 5.89
C LEU A 165 -13.77 4.50 7.10
N ARG A 166 -13.85 5.70 7.67
CA ARG A 166 -13.10 6.05 8.88
C ARG A 166 -13.51 5.16 10.07
N SER A 167 -14.81 4.95 10.28
CA SER A 167 -15.31 4.04 11.32
C SER A 167 -14.84 2.61 11.08
N TYR A 168 -14.89 2.13 9.84
CA TYR A 168 -14.36 0.81 9.48
C TYR A 168 -12.88 0.66 9.89
N PHE A 169 -12.01 1.62 9.54
CA PHE A 169 -10.59 1.53 9.90
C PHE A 169 -10.35 1.64 11.42
N GLN A 170 -11.16 2.40 12.15
CA GLN A 170 -11.05 2.49 13.61
C GLN A 170 -11.43 1.17 14.29
N GLU A 171 -12.48 0.50 13.80
CA GLU A 171 -12.92 -0.79 14.32
C GLU A 171 -12.00 -1.93 13.87
N ALA A 172 -11.40 -1.80 12.68
CA ALA A 172 -10.53 -2.82 12.11
C ALA A 172 -9.20 -2.91 12.84
N PHE A 173 -8.64 -1.84 13.40
CA PHE A 173 -7.30 -1.86 14.00
C PHE A 173 -7.37 -1.53 15.51
N GLN A 174 -7.59 -2.55 16.34
CA GLN A 174 -7.60 -2.43 17.80
C GLN A 174 -6.44 -3.19 18.46
N HIS A 175 -5.95 -4.26 17.83
CA HIS A 175 -4.78 -4.99 18.28
C HIS A 175 -3.59 -4.89 17.31
N GLU A 176 -2.41 -5.16 17.84
CA GLU A 176 -1.20 -5.41 17.08
C GLU A 176 -0.59 -6.76 17.47
N ILE A 177 0.07 -7.38 16.50
CA ILE A 177 0.78 -8.65 16.68
C ILE A 177 2.29 -8.41 16.62
N LEU A 178 3.03 -9.26 17.31
CA LEU A 178 4.48 -9.28 17.22
C LEU A 178 4.93 -10.24 16.12
N VAL A 179 5.71 -9.71 15.18
CA VAL A 179 6.35 -10.49 14.12
C VAL A 179 7.85 -10.27 14.14
N VAL A 180 8.59 -11.25 13.64
CA VAL A 180 10.04 -11.19 13.51
C VAL A 180 10.42 -11.25 12.03
N GLU A 181 11.18 -10.26 11.56
CA GLU A 181 11.83 -10.29 10.25
C GLU A 181 13.34 -10.37 10.46
N ALA A 182 13.95 -11.46 9.99
CA ALA A 182 15.33 -11.83 10.32
C ALA A 182 15.54 -11.90 11.85
N ASP A 183 16.18 -10.90 12.44
CA ASP A 183 16.46 -10.81 13.88
C ASP A 183 15.79 -9.59 14.54
N ALA A 184 14.92 -8.88 13.81
CA ALA A 184 14.25 -7.67 14.27
C ALA A 184 12.77 -7.91 14.57
N GLU A 185 12.32 -7.40 15.71
CA GLU A 185 10.95 -7.50 16.20
C GLU A 185 10.12 -6.28 15.81
N TYR A 186 8.89 -6.53 15.34
CA TYR A 186 7.96 -5.48 14.91
C TYR A 186 6.57 -5.74 15.49
N TRP A 187 6.04 -4.74 16.20
CA TRP A 187 4.64 -4.71 16.60
C TRP A 187 3.81 -4.03 15.51
N LEU A 188 2.98 -4.82 14.83
CA LEU A 188 2.24 -4.39 13.65
C LEU A 188 0.72 -4.46 13.90
N PRO A 189 -0.01 -3.32 13.79
CA PRO A 189 -1.46 -3.31 13.75
C PRO A 189 -2.01 -4.31 12.72
N ILE A 190 -2.96 -5.13 13.17
CA ILE A 190 -3.65 -6.13 12.35
C ILE A 190 -5.13 -5.85 12.29
N GLN A 191 -5.78 -6.22 11.18
CA GLN A 191 -7.24 -6.19 11.13
C GLN A 191 -7.84 -7.20 12.12
N GLU A 192 -8.77 -6.76 12.98
CA GLU A 192 -9.47 -7.59 13.97
C GLU A 192 -10.09 -8.84 13.34
N ALA A 193 -10.61 -8.72 12.12
CA ALA A 193 -11.22 -9.81 11.39
C ALA A 193 -10.25 -10.96 11.07
N LEU A 194 -8.93 -10.71 11.07
CA LEU A 194 -7.90 -11.69 10.74
C LEU A 194 -7.43 -12.49 11.97
N ILE A 195 -7.58 -11.95 13.18
CA ILE A 195 -7.02 -12.54 14.40
C ILE A 195 -7.51 -13.99 14.63
N PRO A 196 -8.83 -14.31 14.52
CA PRO A 196 -9.28 -15.68 14.74
C PRO A 196 -8.72 -16.69 13.73
N PHE A 197 -8.44 -16.26 12.51
CA PHE A 197 -7.83 -17.11 11.48
C PHE A 197 -6.33 -17.25 11.70
N LEU A 198 -5.66 -16.18 12.12
CA LEU A 198 -4.24 -16.22 12.46
C LEU A 198 -3.98 -17.24 13.59
N GLU A 199 -4.81 -17.20 14.64
CA GLU A 199 -4.71 -18.12 15.77
C GLU A 199 -5.01 -19.59 15.40
N ASP A 200 -5.80 -19.85 14.36
CA ASP A 200 -6.15 -21.20 13.89
C ASP A 200 -5.14 -21.75 12.86
N GLU A 201 -4.60 -20.89 12.00
CA GLU A 201 -3.81 -21.28 10.83
C GLU A 201 -2.28 -21.20 11.03
N VAL A 202 -1.79 -20.41 11.99
CA VAL A 202 -0.36 -20.15 12.16
C VAL A 202 0.08 -20.38 13.62
N ASP A 203 0.80 -21.49 13.84
CA ASP A 203 1.41 -21.73 15.14
C ASP A 203 2.51 -20.68 15.45
N PRO A 204 2.66 -20.25 16.71
CA PRO A 204 3.77 -19.41 17.14
C PRO A 204 5.13 -20.00 16.76
N GLY A 205 5.99 -19.18 16.17
CA GLY A 205 7.31 -19.56 15.64
C GLY A 205 7.31 -20.00 14.18
N ASN A 206 6.14 -20.12 13.53
CA ASN A 206 6.07 -20.45 12.11
C ASN A 206 6.13 -19.21 11.21
N GLU A 207 6.59 -19.44 9.98
CA GLU A 207 6.62 -18.43 8.93
C GLU A 207 5.22 -18.15 8.37
N MET A 208 4.95 -16.90 8.06
CA MET A 208 3.78 -16.45 7.31
C MET A 208 4.16 -15.34 6.34
N LEU A 209 3.36 -15.18 5.30
CA LEU A 209 3.43 -14.02 4.42
C LEU A 209 2.38 -13.00 4.86
N ILE A 210 2.78 -11.77 5.16
CA ILE A 210 1.87 -10.67 5.50
C ILE A 210 1.74 -9.68 4.34
N TYR A 211 0.56 -9.09 4.19
CA TYR A 211 0.24 -8.07 3.20
C TYR A 211 0.11 -6.73 3.92
N VAL A 212 1.13 -5.89 3.82
CA VAL A 212 1.21 -4.65 4.60
C VAL A 212 1.14 -3.39 3.76
N VAL A 213 0.66 -2.32 4.39
CA VAL A 213 0.75 -0.94 3.87
C VAL A 213 1.45 -0.09 4.92
N TRP A 214 2.45 0.70 4.51
CA TRP A 214 3.06 1.71 5.37
C TRP A 214 2.20 2.98 5.33
N ILE A 215 1.87 3.53 6.49
CA ILE A 215 0.97 4.69 6.58
C ILE A 215 1.63 5.92 7.23
N GLY A 216 2.89 5.77 7.66
CA GLY A 216 3.65 6.86 8.27
C GLY A 216 4.54 6.40 9.41
N ALA A 217 4.99 7.36 10.21
CA ALA A 217 5.85 7.09 11.34
C ALA A 217 5.62 8.08 12.49
N HIS A 218 5.87 7.60 13.71
CA HIS A 218 5.99 8.43 14.90
C HIS A 218 7.46 8.77 15.15
N ILE A 219 7.76 10.06 15.29
CA ILE A 219 9.11 10.57 15.54
C ILE A 219 9.11 11.21 16.95
N PRO A 220 9.45 10.45 18.00
CA PRO A 220 9.36 10.95 19.38
C PRO A 220 10.37 12.05 19.68
N ASP A 221 11.56 12.01 19.08
CA ASP A 221 12.55 13.08 19.14
C ASP A 221 13.61 12.92 18.03
N ALA A 222 14.43 13.95 17.81
CA ALA A 222 15.43 14.00 16.74
C ALA A 222 16.56 12.97 16.84
N ASN A 223 16.77 12.34 18.00
CA ASN A 223 17.84 11.36 18.24
C ASN A 223 17.33 9.91 18.32
N THR A 224 16.00 9.72 18.30
CA THR A 224 15.38 8.40 18.34
C THR A 224 14.99 7.97 16.93
N GLN A 225 15.25 6.71 16.59
CA GLN A 225 14.87 6.17 15.29
C GLN A 225 13.33 6.27 15.13
N PRO A 226 12.83 6.81 14.01
CA PRO A 226 11.40 6.88 13.77
C PRO A 226 10.73 5.50 13.85
N GLU A 227 9.62 5.43 14.56
CA GLU A 227 8.82 4.22 14.65
C GLU A 227 7.83 4.18 13.48
N SER A 228 8.09 3.32 12.50
CA SER A 228 7.23 3.16 11.34
C SER A 228 5.95 2.39 11.68
N VAL A 229 4.83 2.82 11.11
CA VAL A 229 3.51 2.21 11.32
C VAL A 229 3.07 1.51 10.04
N PHE A 230 2.95 0.19 10.13
CA PHE A 230 2.46 -0.67 9.06
C PHE A 230 1.12 -1.28 9.45
N LEU A 231 0.20 -1.39 8.50
CA LEU A 231 -1.08 -2.06 8.68
C LEU A 231 -1.06 -3.41 7.98
N ILE A 232 -1.29 -4.49 8.72
CA ILE A 232 -1.51 -5.82 8.14
C ILE A 232 -2.95 -5.89 7.63
N ASN A 233 -3.10 -6.01 6.32
CA ASN A 233 -4.39 -6.09 5.64
C ASN A 233 -4.81 -7.52 5.29
N GLU A 234 -3.86 -8.43 5.24
CA GLU A 234 -4.08 -9.86 4.99
C GLU A 234 -2.83 -10.65 5.42
N PHE A 235 -2.98 -11.94 5.65
CA PHE A 235 -1.87 -12.86 5.80
C PHE A 235 -2.10 -14.15 5.01
N LYS A 236 -1.03 -14.93 4.85
CA LYS A 236 -1.09 -16.27 4.29
C LYS A 236 -0.15 -17.17 5.08
N ALA A 237 -0.74 -18.17 5.75
CA ALA A 237 0.03 -19.23 6.39
C ALA A 237 0.91 -19.95 5.37
N ARG A 238 2.19 -20.17 5.70
CA ARG A 238 2.98 -21.16 4.97
C ARG A 238 2.59 -22.54 5.50
N LEU A 239 1.86 -23.29 4.67
CA LEU A 239 1.61 -24.70 4.95
C LEU A 239 2.96 -25.44 4.99
N PRO A 240 3.19 -26.33 5.98
CA PRO A 240 4.42 -27.10 6.12
C PRO A 240 4.69 -28.06 4.96
#